data_AF-A0A7Z9QZM6-F1
#
_entry.id   AF-A0A7Z9QZM6-F1
#
_cell.length_a   1.000
_cell.length_b   1.000
_cell.length_c   1.000
_cell.angle_alpha   90.00
_cell.angle_beta   90.00
_cell.angle_gamma   90.00
#
_symmetry.space_group_name_H-M   'P 1'
#
loop_
_entity.id
_entity.type
_entity.pdbx_description
1 polymer ?
#
loop_
_entity_poly.entity_id
_entity_poly.type
_entity_poly.pdbx_seq_one_letter_code
_entity_poly.pdbx_strand_id
1 'polypeptide(L)'
;MRDREEFLWAEKYRPKTISDCVLPDRLSKTFQEFVDNKEIPNLLLHGTAGVGKTTVARALCEQVGCTSILINGSEESGIEILRNKIKNFVFCPSFLLSDCISNLISIIQL
;
A
#
# COMPACT_ATOMS: atom_id res chain seq x y z
N MET A 1 7.56 -2.86 32.16
CA MET A 1 8.65 -3.53 31.43
C MET A 1 8.05 -4.38 30.32
N ARG A 2 7.88 -3.86 29.11
CA ARG A 2 7.47 -4.68 27.94
C ARG A 2 8.05 -4.07 26.67
N ASP A 3 9.35 -4.25 26.46
CA ASP A 3 10.00 -3.91 25.19
C ASP A 3 11.03 -4.98 24.85
N ARG A 4 10.53 -6.15 24.46
CA ARG A 4 11.20 -6.91 23.40
C ARG A 4 10.25 -6.85 22.22
N GLU A 5 10.42 -5.84 21.39
CA GLU A 5 9.92 -5.92 20.02
C GLU A 5 10.66 -7.09 19.36
N GLU A 6 10.11 -8.31 19.52
CA GLU A 6 10.44 -9.44 18.66
C GLU A 6 9.88 -9.13 17.28
N PHE A 7 10.53 -8.18 16.59
CA PHE A 7 10.27 -7.97 15.17
C PHE A 7 10.64 -9.25 14.46
N LEU A 8 9.63 -9.91 13.91
CA LEU A 8 9.81 -10.92 12.87
C LEU A 8 10.77 -10.34 11.83
N TRP A 9 11.84 -11.06 11.52
CA TRP A 9 12.86 -10.58 10.58
C TRP A 9 12.23 -10.18 9.23
N ALA A 10 11.14 -10.85 8.85
CA ALA A 10 10.34 -10.52 7.67
C ALA A 10 9.80 -9.08 7.69
N GLU A 11 9.38 -8.55 8.85
CA GLU A 11 8.92 -7.17 8.98
C GLU A 11 10.10 -6.19 9.08
N LYS A 12 11.15 -6.59 9.81
CA LYS A 12 12.34 -5.75 9.99
C LYS A 12 13.04 -5.42 8.67
N TYR A 13 13.11 -6.41 7.77
CA TYR A 13 13.75 -6.28 6.46
C TYR A 13 12.73 -6.08 5.34
N ARG A 14 11.48 -5.75 5.65
CA ARG A 14 10.47 -5.48 4.62
C ARG A 14 10.92 -4.26 3.79
N PRO A 15 11.08 -4.40 2.46
CA PRO A 15 11.46 -3.31 1.57
C PRO A 15 10.55 -2.08 1.72
N LYS A 16 11.16 -0.89 1.66
CA LYS A 16 10.44 0.41 1.71
C LYS A 16 10.45 1.15 0.38
N THR A 17 11.39 0.82 -0.51
CA THR A 17 11.48 1.41 -1.85
C THR A 17 11.24 0.34 -2.91
N ILE A 18 10.80 0.77 -4.10
CA ILE A 18 10.66 -0.13 -5.25
C ILE A 18 12.00 -0.70 -5.69
N SER A 19 13.10 0.04 -5.53
CA SER A 19 14.45 -0.44 -5.82
C SER A 19 14.92 -1.56 -4.88
N ASP A 20 14.44 -1.56 -3.63
CA ASP A 20 14.73 -2.63 -2.65
C ASP A 20 13.86 -3.88 -2.85
N CYS A 21 12.80 -3.78 -3.68
CA CYS A 21 11.90 -4.89 -3.95
C CYS A 21 12.51 -5.81 -5.02
N VAL A 22 12.61 -7.11 -4.72
CA VAL A 22 13.05 -8.12 -5.69
C VAL A 22 11.91 -8.40 -6.68
N LEU A 23 11.93 -7.71 -7.81
CA LEU A 23 10.91 -7.77 -8.86
C LEU A 23 11.54 -8.04 -10.23
N PRO A 24 10.80 -8.62 -11.19
CA PRO A 24 11.22 -8.69 -12.59
C PRO A 24 11.49 -7.28 -13.16
N ASP A 25 12.52 -7.13 -13.98
CA ASP A 25 12.95 -5.84 -14.55
C ASP A 25 11.85 -5.04 -15.26
N ARG A 26 10.89 -5.75 -15.86
CA ARG A 26 9.74 -5.12 -16.51
C ARG A 26 8.84 -4.42 -15.50
N LEU A 27 8.54 -5.08 -14.37
CA LEU A 27 7.66 -4.53 -13.34
C LEU A 27 8.37 -3.46 -12.52
N SER A 28 9.65 -3.64 -12.19
CA SER A 28 10.42 -2.62 -11.46
C SER A 28 10.47 -1.31 -12.23
N LYS A 29 10.70 -1.34 -13.55
CA LYS A 29 10.66 -0.15 -14.41
C LYS A 29 9.28 0.53 -14.42
N THR A 30 8.22 -0.23 -14.65
CA THR A 30 6.86 0.32 -14.67
C THR A 30 6.45 0.93 -13.33
N PHE A 31 6.80 0.29 -12.21
CA PHE A 31 6.54 0.85 -10.89
C PHE A 31 7.39 2.08 -10.59
N GLN A 32 8.63 2.11 -11.06
CA GLN A 32 9.48 3.28 -10.95
C GLN A 32 8.91 4.47 -11.74
N GLU A 33 8.36 4.24 -12.94
CA GLU A 33 7.66 5.27 -13.72
C GLU A 33 6.46 5.86 -12.95
N PHE A 34 5.70 5.05 -12.22
CA PHE A 34 4.59 5.54 -11.38
C PHE A 34 5.09 6.41 -10.22
N VAL A 35 6.21 6.03 -9.60
CA VAL A 35 6.84 6.82 -8.55
C VAL A 35 7.35 8.15 -9.09
N ASP A 36 8.03 8.12 -10.23
CA ASP A 36 8.62 9.31 -10.86
C ASP A 36 7.54 10.31 -11.30
N ASN A 37 6.41 9.81 -11.82
CA ASN A 37 5.25 10.62 -12.20
C ASN A 37 4.39 11.05 -11.00
N LYS A 38 4.66 10.53 -9.79
CA LYS A 38 3.84 10.71 -8.57
C LYS A 38 2.36 10.38 -8.77
N GLU A 39 2.08 9.45 -9.66
CA GLU A 39 0.72 9.05 -10.00
C GLU A 39 0.67 7.52 -10.04
N ILE A 40 -0.21 6.95 -9.22
CA ILE A 40 -0.40 5.51 -9.14
C ILE A 40 -1.78 5.18 -9.72
N PRO A 41 -1.86 4.41 -10.81
CA PRO A 41 -3.15 4.00 -11.36
C PRO A 41 -3.83 2.99 -10.42
N ASN A 42 -5.07 2.62 -10.74
CA ASN A 42 -5.75 1.51 -10.05
C ASN A 42 -5.03 0.18 -10.39
N LEU A 43 -4.33 -0.37 -9.40
CA LEU A 43 -3.52 -1.59 -9.55
C LEU A 43 -4.19 -2.80 -8.90
N LEU A 44 -4.15 -3.94 -9.60
CA LEU A 44 -4.48 -5.24 -9.03
C LEU A 44 -3.21 -6.10 -8.99
N LEU A 45 -2.64 -6.27 -7.80
CA LEU A 45 -1.46 -7.11 -7.59
C LEU A 45 -1.90 -8.53 -7.22
N HIS A 46 -1.66 -9.50 -8.11
CA HIS A 46 -1.99 -10.91 -7.89
C HIS A 46 -0.75 -11.80 -8.01
N GLY A 47 -0.78 -12.98 -7.40
CA GLY A 47 0.34 -13.91 -7.38
C GLY A 47 0.35 -14.81 -6.13
N THR A 48 1.31 -15.73 -6.05
CA THR A 48 1.47 -16.63 -4.90
C THR A 48 1.77 -15.88 -3.60
N ALA A 49 1.59 -16.54 -2.45
CA ALA A 49 1.93 -15.96 -1.16
C ALA A 49 3.46 -15.67 -1.07
N GLY A 50 3.84 -14.57 -0.43
CA GLY A 50 5.25 -14.25 -0.18
C GLY A 50 6.02 -13.56 -1.31
N VAL A 51 5.41 -13.28 -2.48
CA VAL A 51 6.09 -12.59 -3.60
C VAL A 51 6.19 -11.06 -3.45
N GLY A 52 5.80 -10.52 -2.30
CA GLY A 52 5.94 -9.08 -2.01
C GLY A 52 4.81 -8.18 -2.52
N LYS A 53 3.64 -8.70 -2.91
CA LYS A 53 2.50 -7.90 -3.40
C LYS A 53 2.13 -6.73 -2.46
N THR A 54 1.90 -7.05 -1.19
CA THR A 54 1.57 -6.08 -0.14
C THR A 54 2.74 -5.12 0.10
N THR A 55 3.98 -5.63 0.04
CA THR A 55 5.20 -4.83 0.20
C THR A 55 5.34 -3.79 -0.90
N VAL A 56 5.16 -4.18 -2.17
CA VAL A 56 5.27 -3.30 -3.33
C VAL A 56 4.22 -2.20 -3.27
N ALA A 57 2.97 -2.55 -2.98
CA ALA A 57 1.92 -1.54 -2.86
C ALA A 57 2.21 -0.54 -1.72
N ARG A 58 2.75 -1.01 -0.60
CA ARG A 58 3.15 -0.14 0.50
C ARG A 58 4.32 0.77 0.12
N ALA A 59 5.35 0.23 -0.54
CA ALA A 59 6.50 0.98 -1.03
C ALA A 59 6.09 2.06 -2.04
N LEU A 60 5.17 1.75 -2.97
CA LEU A 60 4.62 2.74 -3.91
C LEU A 60 3.94 3.91 -3.18
N CYS A 61 3.04 3.62 -2.23
CA CYS A 61 2.36 4.65 -1.46
C CYS A 61 3.33 5.52 -0.64
N GLU A 62 4.31 4.89 0.03
CA GLU A 62 5.33 5.59 0.82
C GLU A 62 6.21 6.51 -0.06
N GLN A 63 6.63 6.03 -1.25
CA GLN A 63 7.49 6.81 -2.14
C GLN A 63 6.78 7.96 -2.84
N VAL A 64 5.50 7.78 -3.21
CA VAL A 64 4.69 8.86 -3.79
C VAL A 64 4.23 9.86 -2.72
N GLY A 65 4.22 9.45 -1.45
CA GLY A 65 3.72 10.27 -0.34
C GLY A 65 2.19 10.28 -0.27
N CYS A 66 1.53 9.26 -0.82
CA CYS A 66 0.08 9.12 -0.76
C CYS A 66 -0.36 8.58 0.60
N THR A 67 -1.50 9.06 1.07
CA THR A 67 -2.18 8.44 2.22
C THR A 67 -2.90 7.19 1.74
N SER A 68 -2.55 6.04 2.31
CA SER A 68 -3.13 4.74 1.94
C SER A 68 -3.90 4.11 3.10
N ILE A 69 -4.96 3.36 2.80
CA ILE A 69 -5.65 2.50 3.76
C ILE A 69 -5.44 1.03 3.38
N LEU A 70 -4.99 0.23 4.34
CA LEU A 70 -4.88 -1.22 4.19
C LEU A 70 -6.21 -1.85 4.63
N ILE A 71 -6.81 -2.67 3.75
CA ILE A 71 -8.05 -3.39 4.03
C ILE A 71 -7.76 -4.89 3.90
N ASN A 72 -7.89 -5.61 5.01
CA ASN A 72 -7.64 -7.05 5.01
C ASN A 72 -8.91 -7.80 4.56
N GLY A 73 -8.87 -8.46 3.40
CA GLY A 73 -10.05 -9.12 2.83
C GLY A 73 -10.61 -10.28 3.66
N SER A 74 -9.76 -10.97 4.42
CA SER A 74 -10.19 -12.10 5.26
C SER A 74 -10.88 -11.69 6.55
N GLU A 75 -10.57 -10.49 7.06
CA GLU A 75 -11.10 -9.96 8.31
C GLU A 75 -12.26 -8.99 8.06
N GLU A 76 -12.24 -8.29 6.92
CA GLU A 76 -13.11 -7.16 6.62
C GLU A 76 -14.03 -7.47 5.42
N SER A 77 -14.64 -8.65 5.45
CA SER A 77 -15.42 -9.20 4.33
C SER A 77 -16.85 -8.64 4.22
N GLY A 78 -17.30 -7.84 5.19
CA GLY A 78 -18.62 -7.22 5.17
C GLY A 78 -18.68 -6.06 4.18
N ILE A 79 -19.52 -6.17 3.15
CA ILE A 79 -19.73 -5.12 2.12
C ILE A 79 -20.02 -3.76 2.78
N GLU A 80 -20.81 -3.74 3.85
CA GLU A 80 -21.17 -2.52 4.56
C GLU A 80 -19.99 -1.92 5.33
N ILE A 81 -19.15 -2.76 5.93
CA ILE A 81 -17.94 -2.32 6.65
C ILE A 81 -16.95 -1.70 5.67
N LEU A 82 -16.74 -2.36 4.52
CA LEU A 82 -15.85 -1.89 3.47
C LEU A 82 -16.33 -0.55 2.90
N ARG A 83 -17.64 -0.43 2.61
CA ARG A 83 -18.23 0.82 2.13
C ARG A 83 -18.07 1.96 3.14
N ASN A 84 -18.33 1.70 4.43
CA ASN A 84 -18.22 2.73 5.46
C ASN A 84 -16.78 3.17 5.72
N LYS A 85 -15.82 2.24 5.72
CA LYS A 85 -14.38 2.58 5.83
C LYS A 85 -13.90 3.44 4.67
N ILE A 86 -14.23 3.06 3.43
CA ILE A 86 -13.84 3.82 2.24
C ILE A 86 -14.44 5.22 2.28
N LYS A 87 -15.73 5.34 2.59
CA LYS A 87 -16.41 6.64 2.72
C LYS A 87 -15.76 7.52 3.80
N ASN A 88 -15.50 6.97 4.98
CA ASN A 88 -14.89 7.71 6.08
C ASN A 88 -13.46 8.16 5.77
N PHE A 89 -12.70 7.36 5.02
CA PHE A 89 -11.35 7.71 4.60
C PHE A 89 -11.34 8.88 3.61
N VAL A 90 -12.24 8.87 2.62
CA VAL A 90 -12.37 9.96 1.64
C VAL A 90 -12.94 11.24 2.27
N PHE A 91 -13.81 11.11 3.28
CA PHE A 91 -14.50 12.25 3.89
C PHE A 91 -13.73 12.93 5.04
N CYS A 92 -12.53 12.46 5.42
CA CYS A 92 -11.77 13.05 6.52
C CYS A 92 -11.37 14.52 6.22
N PRO A 93 -11.86 15.53 6.98
CA PRO A 93 -11.75 16.94 6.61
C PRO A 93 -10.39 17.60 6.89
N SER A 94 -9.48 16.97 7.65
CA SER A 94 -8.09 17.44 7.82
C SER A 94 -7.24 17.28 6.54
N PHE A 95 -7.81 16.69 5.49
CA PHE A 95 -7.16 16.37 4.21
C PHE A 95 -7.29 17.48 3.14
N LEU A 96 -8.02 18.56 3.43
CA LEU A 96 -8.34 19.61 2.45
C LEU A 96 -7.28 20.73 2.33
N LEU A 97 -6.11 20.60 2.96
CA LEU A 97 -5.12 21.69 3.06
C LEU A 97 -3.74 21.41 2.46
N SER A 98 -3.55 20.29 1.78
CA SER A 98 -2.35 20.10 0.96
C SER A 98 -2.64 19.23 -0.25
N ASP A 99 -2.60 19.85 -1.43
CA ASP A 99 -2.66 19.25 -2.75
C ASP A 99 -1.74 18.04 -2.89
N CYS A 100 -2.28 16.82 -2.76
CA CYS A 100 -1.69 15.58 -3.25
C CYS A 100 -2.83 14.57 -3.47
N ILE A 101 -3.55 14.80 -4.57
CA ILE A 101 -4.23 13.83 -5.44
C ILE A 101 -4.65 12.53 -4.73
N SER A 102 -5.95 12.52 -4.42
CA SER A 102 -6.85 11.38 -4.29
C SER A 102 -6.44 10.12 -5.07
N ASN A 103 -5.68 9.21 -4.45
CA ASN A 103 -5.54 7.84 -4.94
C ASN A 103 -5.66 6.86 -3.75
N LEU A 104 -6.87 6.35 -3.57
CA LEU A 104 -7.18 5.28 -2.63
C LEU A 104 -6.65 3.95 -3.21
N ILE A 105 -5.49 3.49 -2.77
CA ILE A 105 -5.01 2.15 -3.12
C ILE A 105 -5.48 1.18 -2.05
N SER A 106 -6.54 0.43 -2.36
CA SER A 106 -6.96 -0.71 -1.55
C SER A 106 -5.98 -1.86 -1.74
N ILE A 107 -5.07 -2.04 -0.79
CA ILE A 107 -4.21 -3.22 -0.75
C ILE A 107 -5.02 -4.36 -0.17
N ILE A 108 -5.64 -5.19 -1.01
CA ILE A 108 -6.28 -6.41 -0.57
C ILE A 108 -5.18 -7.44 -0.33
N GLN A 109 -4.98 -7.81 0.93
CA GLN A 109 -4.17 -8.96 1.29
C GLN A 109 -4.93 -10.24 0.86
N LEU A 110 -4.60 -10.78 -0.33
CA LEU A 110 -5.01 -12.11 -0.80
C LEU A 110 -3.94 -13.15 -0.45
#